data_AF-A0A852TNL1-F1
#
_entry.id   AF-A0A852TNL1-F1
#
_cell.length_a   1.000
_cell.length_b   1.000
_cell.length_c   1.000
_cell.angle_alpha   90.00
_cell.angle_beta   90.00
_cell.angle_gamma   90.00
#
_symmetry.space_group_name_H-M   'P 1'
#
loop_
_entity.id
_entity.type
_entity.pdbx_description
1 polymer ?
#
loop_
_entity_poly.entity_id
_entity_poly.type
_entity_poly.pdbx_seq_one_letter_code
_entity_poly.pdbx_strand_id
1 'polypeptide(L)'
;MRFGHALGRDDDAPRRHHDEFTGVVLRAITFQLGHRLFTLAREGALGEGLRGAWQRAALDLPEEERLPPVGLSVLHTERGSLEAVVVVLPQPMRAGEAYLVCGTRVTDPFLGPSDPDFFLLEADRTIRGPRTHRRTRLARWTRDGRRFDLGEGPLPEVSALLDAIARIMAIGS
;
A
#
# COMPACT_ATOMS: atom_id res chain seq x y z
N MET A 1 -31.15 -25.46 4.17
CA MET A 1 -30.41 -24.67 5.18
C MET A 1 -29.91 -23.41 4.50
N ARG A 2 -30.45 -22.24 4.87
CA ARG A 2 -30.01 -20.94 4.34
C ARG A 2 -28.81 -20.49 5.18
N PHE A 3 -27.65 -20.39 4.56
CA PHE A 3 -26.50 -19.73 5.17
C PHE A 3 -26.82 -18.24 5.28
N GLY A 4 -26.89 -17.74 6.52
CA GLY A 4 -26.99 -16.31 6.77
C GLY A 4 -25.71 -15.64 6.29
N HIS A 5 -25.82 -14.85 5.23
CA HIS A 5 -24.88 -13.76 4.99
C HIS A 5 -24.96 -12.84 6.21
N ALA A 6 -23.92 -12.84 7.03
CA ALA A 6 -23.69 -11.73 7.93
C ALA A 6 -23.50 -10.49 7.05
N LEU A 7 -24.50 -9.62 7.04
CA LEU A 7 -24.40 -8.27 6.49
C LEU A 7 -23.25 -7.59 7.24
N GLY A 8 -22.07 -7.54 6.64
CA GLY A 8 -21.08 -6.53 7.03
C GLY A 8 -21.78 -5.19 6.88
N ARG A 9 -21.79 -4.38 7.94
CA ARG A 9 -22.26 -2.99 7.82
C ARG A 9 -21.42 -2.32 6.74
N ASP A 10 -22.04 -1.55 5.86
CA ASP A 10 -21.32 -0.68 4.90
C ASP A 10 -20.27 0.21 5.61
N ASP A 11 -20.39 0.42 6.93
CA ASP A 11 -19.41 1.09 7.78
C ASP A 11 -18.05 0.40 7.94
N ASP A 12 -17.92 -0.90 7.63
CA ASP A 12 -16.65 -1.63 7.72
C ASP A 12 -15.87 -1.64 6.40
N ALA A 13 -16.48 -1.20 5.30
CA ALA A 13 -15.81 -1.11 3.99
C ALA A 13 -14.80 0.04 3.95
N PRO A 14 -13.61 -0.14 3.33
CA PRO A 14 -12.60 0.91 3.25
C PRO A 14 -13.18 2.18 2.64
N ARG A 15 -12.79 3.35 3.15
CA ARG A 15 -13.23 4.64 2.60
C ARG A 15 -12.82 4.72 1.13
N ARG A 16 -13.80 5.01 0.28
CA ARG A 16 -13.68 4.89 -1.17
C ARG A 16 -12.53 5.68 -1.78
N HIS A 17 -12.30 6.91 -1.29
CA HIS A 17 -11.16 7.72 -1.70
C HIS A 17 -9.81 7.05 -1.39
N HIS A 18 -9.69 6.44 -0.22
CA HIS A 18 -8.47 5.75 0.19
C HIS A 18 -8.26 4.50 -0.67
N ASP A 19 -9.32 3.70 -0.87
CA ASP A 19 -9.27 2.49 -1.68
C ASP A 19 -8.87 2.81 -3.14
N GLU A 20 -9.55 3.77 -3.78
CA GLU A 20 -9.26 4.21 -5.15
C GLU A 20 -7.82 4.71 -5.30
N PHE A 21 -7.36 5.55 -4.36
CA PHE A 21 -5.99 6.06 -4.42
C PHE A 21 -4.96 4.94 -4.32
N THR A 22 -5.16 3.96 -3.44
CA THR A 22 -4.19 2.87 -3.23
C THR A 22 -4.25 1.78 -4.30
N GLY A 23 -5.44 1.25 -4.57
CA GLY A 23 -5.66 0.12 -5.46
C GLY A 23 -5.56 0.48 -6.94
N VAL A 24 -5.88 1.73 -7.30
CA VAL A 24 -5.91 2.17 -8.70
C VAL A 24 -4.78 3.17 -8.98
N VAL A 25 -4.80 4.33 -8.33
CA VAL A 25 -3.92 5.45 -8.69
C VAL A 25 -2.45 5.17 -8.38
N LEU A 26 -2.12 4.83 -7.13
CA LEU A 26 -0.74 4.53 -6.73
C LEU A 26 -0.19 3.33 -7.47
N ARG A 27 -1.00 2.28 -7.65
CA ARG A 27 -0.60 1.10 -8.43
C ARG A 27 -0.25 1.48 -9.87
N ALA A 28 -1.09 2.29 -10.53
CA ALA A 28 -0.82 2.78 -11.87
C ALA A 28 0.46 3.62 -11.91
N ILE A 29 0.63 4.56 -10.96
CA ILE A 29 1.83 5.40 -10.86
C ILE A 29 3.09 4.54 -10.70
N THR A 30 3.08 3.55 -9.82
CA THR A 30 4.23 2.66 -9.59
C THR A 30 4.64 1.94 -10.87
N PHE A 31 3.71 1.29 -11.55
CA PHE A 31 4.04 0.52 -12.76
C PHE A 31 4.29 1.37 -14.00
N GLN A 32 3.66 2.54 -14.12
CA GLN A 32 3.87 3.46 -15.26
C GLN A 32 5.19 4.21 -15.14
N LEU A 33 5.55 4.67 -13.94
CA LEU A 33 6.84 5.35 -13.74
C LEU A 33 8.01 4.36 -13.71
N GLY A 34 7.79 3.12 -13.28
CA GLY A 34 8.83 2.10 -13.26
C GLY A 34 10.05 2.57 -12.47
N HIS A 35 11.23 2.52 -13.09
CA HIS A 35 12.47 3.03 -12.50
C HIS A 35 12.43 4.52 -12.15
N ARG A 36 11.66 5.34 -12.89
CA ARG A 36 11.55 6.79 -12.64
C ARG A 36 10.89 7.08 -11.30
N LEU A 37 10.07 6.17 -10.78
CA LEU A 37 9.46 6.29 -9.45
C LEU A 37 10.54 6.48 -8.37
N PHE A 38 11.57 5.64 -8.41
CA PHE A 38 12.66 5.62 -7.43
C PHE A 38 13.52 6.88 -7.54
N THR A 39 13.84 7.30 -8.77
CA THR A 39 14.55 8.57 -9.01
C THR A 39 13.79 9.76 -8.41
N LEU A 40 12.49 9.87 -8.70
CA LEU A 40 11.66 10.97 -8.19
C LEU A 40 11.51 10.94 -6.68
N ALA A 41 11.44 9.75 -6.08
CA ALA A 41 11.38 9.60 -4.63
C ALA A 41 12.69 10.04 -3.97
N ARG A 42 13.84 9.60 -4.51
CA ARG A 42 15.17 9.96 -4.02
C ARG A 42 15.45 11.46 -4.14
N GLU A 43 14.97 12.09 -5.19
CA GLU A 43 15.08 13.54 -5.42
C GLU A 43 14.05 14.37 -4.62
N GLY A 44 13.14 13.72 -3.88
CA GLY A 44 12.10 14.39 -3.12
C GLY A 44 10.95 14.98 -3.96
N ALA A 45 10.96 14.78 -5.29
CA ALA A 45 9.96 15.32 -6.22
C ALA A 45 8.65 14.52 -6.25
N LEU A 46 8.66 13.26 -5.79
CA LEU A 46 7.47 12.39 -5.83
C LEU A 46 6.34 12.86 -4.90
N GLY A 47 6.67 13.48 -3.76
CA GLY A 47 5.71 13.85 -2.72
C GLY A 47 4.62 14.81 -3.20
N GLU A 48 4.99 15.90 -3.87
CA GLU A 48 4.02 16.86 -4.43
C GLU A 48 3.13 16.22 -5.50
N GLY A 49 3.72 15.38 -6.35
CA GLY A 49 3.00 14.64 -7.38
C GLY A 49 1.93 13.73 -6.79
N LEU A 50 2.24 13.03 -5.69
CA LEU A 50 1.27 12.17 -5.01
C LEU A 50 0.18 12.94 -4.27
N ARG A 51 0.48 14.12 -3.70
CA ARG A 51 -0.58 14.98 -3.12
C ARG A 51 -1.55 15.47 -4.18
N GLY A 52 -1.06 15.87 -5.35
CA GLY A 52 -1.92 16.23 -6.48
C GLY A 52 -2.72 15.03 -7.00
N ALA A 53 -2.13 13.84 -7.03
CA ALA A 53 -2.83 12.61 -7.42
C ALA A 53 -3.93 12.23 -6.41
N TRP A 54 -3.67 12.38 -5.10
CA TRP A 54 -4.67 12.20 -4.04
C TRP A 54 -5.86 13.12 -4.24
N GLN A 55 -5.61 14.42 -4.41
CA GLN A 55 -6.69 15.39 -4.64
C GLN A 55 -7.51 15.09 -5.90
N ARG A 56 -6.85 14.63 -6.98
CA ARG A 56 -7.54 14.23 -8.22
C ARG A 56 -8.40 12.99 -8.03
N ALA A 57 -7.95 12.00 -7.27
CA ALA A 57 -8.74 10.81 -6.94
C ALA A 57 -10.03 11.15 -6.18
N ALA A 58 -10.07 12.30 -5.49
CA ALA A 58 -11.24 12.79 -4.77
C ALA A 58 -12.29 13.49 -5.65
N LEU A 59 -11.95 13.88 -6.88
CA LEU A 59 -12.80 14.76 -7.70
C LEU A 59 -14.13 14.10 -8.09
N ASP A 60 -14.09 12.80 -8.38
CA ASP A 60 -15.27 12.02 -8.77
C ASP A 60 -16.08 11.51 -7.57
N LEU A 61 -15.69 11.88 -6.35
CA LEU A 61 -16.33 11.46 -5.11
C LEU A 61 -17.20 12.56 -4.51
N PRO A 62 -18.31 12.20 -3.82
CA PRO A 62 -19.06 13.11 -2.97
C PRO A 62 -18.16 13.80 -1.96
N GLU A 63 -18.46 15.05 -1.60
CA GLU A 63 -17.62 15.85 -0.70
C GLU A 63 -17.36 15.16 0.65
N GLU A 64 -18.36 14.47 1.16
CA GLU A 64 -18.34 13.70 2.41
C GLU A 64 -17.47 12.43 2.37
N GLU A 65 -17.12 11.94 1.17
CA GLU A 65 -16.16 10.85 0.97
C GLU A 65 -14.72 11.35 0.75
N ARG A 66 -14.54 12.66 0.55
CA ARG A 66 -13.21 13.25 0.32
C ARG A 66 -12.44 13.30 1.62
N LEU A 67 -11.18 12.90 1.54
CA LEU A 67 -10.29 12.80 2.68
C LEU A 67 -9.16 13.80 2.53
N PRO A 68 -8.78 14.52 3.60
CA PRO A 68 -7.63 15.39 3.55
C PRO A 68 -6.34 14.53 3.44
N PRO A 69 -5.28 15.03 2.81
CA PRO A 69 -4.02 14.28 2.64
C PRO A 69 -3.17 14.25 3.93
N VAL A 70 -3.78 14.40 5.12
CA VAL A 70 -3.06 14.48 6.39
C VAL A 70 -2.38 13.14 6.67
N GLY A 71 -1.06 13.19 6.85
CA GLY A 71 -0.23 11.99 7.03
C GLY A 71 0.34 11.40 5.74
N LEU A 72 -0.09 11.89 4.56
CA LEU A 72 0.46 11.45 3.29
C LEU A 72 1.91 11.92 3.13
N SER A 73 2.84 10.96 3.06
CA SER A 73 4.26 11.25 2.86
C SER A 73 4.95 10.15 2.06
N VAL A 74 6.14 10.46 1.56
CA VAL A 74 6.95 9.56 0.73
C VAL A 74 8.33 9.44 1.32
N LEU A 75 8.84 8.22 1.36
CA LEU A 75 10.17 7.89 1.83
C LEU A 75 10.86 7.05 0.75
N HIS A 76 12.10 7.42 0.43
CA HIS A 76 13.01 6.57 -0.35
C HIS A 76 13.98 5.91 0.64
N THR A 77 14.25 4.62 0.45
CA THR A 77 15.18 3.88 1.30
C THR A 77 15.74 2.67 0.57
N GLU A 78 16.92 2.24 1.01
CA GLU A 78 17.65 1.10 0.48
C GLU A 78 18.01 0.15 1.62
N ARG A 79 17.87 -1.15 1.39
CA ARG A 79 18.20 -2.19 2.35
C ARG A 79 18.87 -3.38 1.64
N GLY A 80 20.20 -3.38 1.64
CA GLY A 80 20.97 -4.34 0.83
C GLY A 80 20.74 -4.07 -0.66
N SER A 81 20.35 -5.09 -1.42
CA SER A 81 19.98 -4.96 -2.85
C SER A 81 18.53 -4.51 -3.07
N LEU A 82 17.73 -4.38 -2.02
CA LEU A 82 16.34 -3.95 -2.09
C LEU A 82 16.28 -2.42 -2.04
N GLU A 83 15.81 -1.80 -3.12
CA GLU A 83 15.45 -0.39 -3.13
C GLU A 83 13.93 -0.23 -3.00
N ALA A 84 13.48 0.70 -2.16
CA ALA A 84 12.09 0.87 -1.82
C ALA A 84 11.65 2.35 -1.83
N VAL A 85 10.45 2.57 -2.38
CA VAL A 85 9.68 3.80 -2.24
C VAL A 85 8.46 3.49 -1.40
N VAL A 86 8.42 4.04 -0.20
CA VAL A 86 7.33 3.82 0.76
C VAL A 86 6.46 5.07 0.81
N VAL A 87 5.17 4.90 0.54
CA VAL A 87 4.15 5.92 0.70
C VAL A 87 3.43 5.64 2.02
N VAL A 88 3.56 6.56 2.97
CA VAL A 88 2.77 6.56 4.21
C VAL A 88 1.45 7.22 3.91
N LEU A 89 0.35 6.55 4.24
CA LEU A 89 -1.00 7.02 3.92
C LEU A 89 -1.67 7.69 5.12
N PRO A 90 -2.74 8.46 4.88
CA PRO A 90 -3.59 8.94 5.96
C PRO A 90 -4.07 7.79 6.84
N GLN A 91 -4.13 8.04 8.15
CA GLN A 91 -4.40 7.02 9.17
C GLN A 91 -5.64 6.17 8.78
N PRO A 92 -5.49 4.84 8.66
CA PRO A 92 -6.62 3.98 8.36
C PRO A 92 -7.58 3.93 9.54
N MET A 93 -8.87 4.01 9.22
CA MET A 93 -10.00 4.00 10.15
C MET A 93 -10.85 2.74 9.99
N ARG A 94 -10.76 2.03 8.86
CA ARG A 94 -11.54 0.84 8.54
C ARG A 94 -10.65 -0.31 8.08
N ALA A 95 -11.17 -1.54 8.11
CA ALA A 95 -10.44 -2.69 7.61
C ALA A 95 -10.26 -2.58 6.09
N GLY A 96 -9.16 -3.10 5.56
CA GLY A 96 -8.78 -2.98 4.15
C GLY A 96 -8.11 -1.66 3.77
N GLU A 97 -8.13 -0.63 4.63
CA GLU A 97 -7.38 0.60 4.37
C GLU A 97 -5.88 0.41 4.65
N ALA A 98 -5.03 0.81 3.72
CA ALA A 98 -3.58 0.71 3.86
C ALA A 98 -2.96 1.74 4.83
N TYR A 99 -2.06 1.28 5.69
CA TYR A 99 -1.13 2.14 6.44
C TYR A 99 0.00 2.61 5.52
N LEU A 100 0.57 1.67 4.77
CA LEU A 100 1.76 1.84 3.95
C LEU A 100 1.55 1.18 2.59
N VAL A 101 2.04 1.83 1.54
CA VAL A 101 2.19 1.26 0.21
C VAL A 101 3.66 1.30 -0.15
N CYS A 102 4.19 0.24 -0.74
CA CYS A 102 5.61 0.12 -1.05
C CYS A 102 5.82 -0.32 -2.50
N GLY A 103 6.50 0.52 -3.28
CA GLY A 103 7.10 0.12 -4.54
C GLY A 103 8.52 -0.37 -4.28
N THR A 104 8.85 -1.61 -4.65
CA THR A 104 10.20 -2.17 -4.43
C THR A 104 10.83 -2.67 -5.71
N ARG A 105 12.15 -2.63 -5.81
CA ARG A 105 12.90 -3.32 -6.86
C ARG A 105 14.18 -3.94 -6.31
N VAL A 106 14.66 -4.98 -6.97
CA VAL A 106 16.00 -5.52 -6.72
C VAL A 106 16.96 -4.85 -7.68
N THR A 107 18.07 -4.35 -7.15
CA THR A 107 19.19 -3.87 -7.97
C THR A 107 20.25 -4.96 -8.00
N ASP A 108 20.32 -5.67 -9.12
CA ASP A 108 21.39 -6.64 -9.36
C ASP A 108 22.57 -5.95 -10.06
N PRO A 109 23.83 -6.13 -9.60
CA PRO A 109 24.98 -5.47 -10.18
C PRO A 109 25.31 -5.92 -11.62
N PHE A 110 24.81 -7.08 -12.06
CA PHE A 110 25.07 -7.64 -13.38
C PHE A 110 23.88 -7.49 -14.34
N LEU A 111 22.64 -7.61 -13.81
CA LEU A 111 21.42 -7.56 -14.62
C LEU A 111 20.73 -6.19 -14.60
N GLY A 112 21.15 -5.29 -13.71
CA GLY A 112 20.53 -3.99 -13.50
C GLY A 112 19.25 -4.07 -12.66
N PRO A 113 18.48 -2.97 -12.61
CA PRO A 113 17.28 -2.89 -11.78
C PRO A 113 16.12 -3.72 -12.35
N SER A 114 15.44 -4.49 -11.50
CA SER A 114 14.19 -5.17 -11.87
C SER A 114 13.03 -4.19 -12.08
N ASP A 115 11.98 -4.67 -12.74
CA ASP A 115 10.67 -4.03 -12.69
C ASP A 115 10.21 -3.90 -11.22
N PRO A 116 9.46 -2.84 -10.86
CA PRO A 116 8.99 -2.68 -9.50
C PRO A 116 7.87 -3.67 -9.16
N ASP A 117 7.90 -4.15 -7.93
CA ASP A 117 6.78 -4.78 -7.25
C ASP A 117 5.97 -3.77 -6.44
N PHE A 118 4.69 -4.07 -6.21
CA PHE A 118 3.77 -3.21 -5.48
C PHE A 118 3.18 -3.96 -4.27
N PHE A 119 3.51 -3.51 -3.06
CA PHE A 119 3.05 -4.09 -1.80
C PHE A 119 2.15 -3.11 -1.04
N LEU A 120 1.19 -3.64 -0.30
CA LEU A 120 0.35 -2.89 0.64
C LEU A 120 0.37 -3.53 2.01
N LEU A 121 0.42 -2.68 3.04
CA LEU A 121 0.18 -3.08 4.42
C LEU A 121 -1.15 -2.52 4.89
N GLU A 122 -2.16 -3.37 4.98
CA GLU A 122 -3.54 -2.99 5.26
C GLU A 122 -3.91 -3.17 6.72
N ALA A 123 -4.84 -2.34 7.19
CA ALA A 123 -5.50 -2.53 8.46
C ALA A 123 -6.42 -3.75 8.39
N ASP A 124 -6.25 -4.65 9.36
CA ASP A 124 -7.13 -5.79 9.58
C ASP A 124 -7.63 -5.75 11.04
N ARG A 125 -8.72 -6.45 11.30
CA ARG A 125 -9.33 -6.56 12.63
C ARG A 125 -9.67 -8.00 12.91
N THR A 126 -9.31 -8.46 14.10
CA THR A 126 -9.79 -9.76 14.60
C THR A 126 -10.66 -9.53 15.82
N ILE A 127 -11.87 -10.07 15.79
CA ILE A 127 -12.79 -10.07 16.92
C ILE A 127 -12.52 -11.34 17.72
N ARG A 128 -12.04 -11.19 18.97
CA ARG A 128 -11.91 -12.29 19.93
C ARG A 128 -12.73 -11.97 21.17
N GLY A 129 -13.93 -12.53 21.25
CA GLY A 129 -14.90 -12.22 22.31
C GLY A 129 -15.28 -10.73 22.31
N PRO A 130 -15.26 -10.04 23.45
CA PRO A 130 -15.62 -8.62 23.52
C PRO A 130 -14.51 -7.67 23.03
N ARG A 131 -13.34 -8.17 22.62
CA ARG A 131 -12.18 -7.34 22.24
C ARG A 131 -11.94 -7.39 20.73
N THR A 132 -11.75 -6.21 20.15
CA THR A 132 -11.27 -6.04 18.77
C THR A 132 -9.78 -5.74 18.80
N HIS A 133 -8.97 -6.62 18.20
CA HIS A 133 -7.53 -6.41 18.07
C HIS A 133 -7.20 -5.84 16.68
N ARG A 134 -6.43 -4.76 16.65
CA ARG A 134 -5.86 -4.24 15.39
C ARG A 134 -4.77 -5.18 14.93
N ARG A 135 -4.87 -5.63 13.69
CA ARG A 135 -3.85 -6.39 12.98
C ARG A 135 -3.51 -5.68 11.68
N THR A 136 -2.50 -6.20 11.00
CA THR A 136 -2.17 -5.80 9.65
C THR A 136 -2.21 -7.01 8.73
N ARG A 137 -2.42 -6.75 7.44
CA ARG A 137 -2.35 -7.75 6.38
C ARG A 137 -1.42 -7.27 5.29
N LEU A 138 -0.54 -8.13 4.82
CA LEU A 138 0.39 -7.80 3.74
C LEU A 138 -0.15 -8.37 2.42
N ALA A 139 -0.18 -7.55 1.39
CA ALA A 139 -0.59 -7.96 0.05
C ALA A 139 0.40 -7.47 -1.00
N ARG A 140 0.45 -8.16 -2.14
CA ARG A 140 1.21 -7.76 -3.33
C ARG A 140 0.26 -7.67 -4.52
N TRP A 141 0.44 -6.65 -5.35
CA TRP A 141 -0.14 -6.63 -6.69
C TRP A 141 0.93 -6.91 -7.72
N THR A 142 0.54 -7.67 -8.73
CA THR A 142 1.29 -7.82 -9.97
C THR A 142 0.83 -6.81 -11.00
N ARG A 143 1.68 -6.58 -12.00
CA ARG A 143 1.46 -5.62 -13.08
C ARG A 143 0.21 -5.92 -13.91
N ASP A 144 -0.19 -7.19 -14.01
CA ASP A 144 -1.42 -7.65 -14.67
C ASP A 144 -2.69 -7.40 -13.84
N GLY A 145 -2.57 -6.77 -12.67
CA GLY A 145 -3.70 -6.45 -11.81
C GLY A 145 -4.18 -7.62 -10.96
N ARG A 146 -3.37 -8.67 -10.76
CA ARG A 146 -3.70 -9.71 -9.77
C ARG A 146 -3.19 -9.31 -8.40
N ARG A 147 -4.01 -9.59 -7.38
CA ARG A 147 -3.68 -9.35 -5.97
C ARG A 147 -3.38 -10.68 -5.29
N PHE A 148 -2.25 -10.75 -4.60
CA PHE A 148 -1.82 -11.86 -3.78
C PHE A 148 -1.87 -11.46 -2.32
N ASP A 149 -2.63 -12.21 -1.54
CA ASP A 149 -2.62 -12.09 -0.09
C ASP A 149 -1.42 -12.85 0.47
N LEU A 150 -0.58 -12.16 1.22
CA LEU A 150 0.65 -12.70 1.80
C LEU A 150 0.49 -13.00 3.31
N GLY A 151 -0.73 -12.84 3.84
CA GLY A 151 -1.07 -13.20 5.21
C GLY A 151 -0.88 -12.07 6.22
N GLU A 152 -0.64 -12.45 7.47
CA GLU A 152 -0.48 -11.51 8.59
C GLU A 152 0.73 -10.60 8.34
N GLY A 153 0.49 -9.30 8.39
CA GLY A 153 1.50 -8.28 8.15
C GLY A 153 2.33 -7.98 9.41
N PRO A 154 3.47 -7.29 9.24
CA PRO A 154 4.22 -6.71 10.36
C PRO A 154 3.47 -5.53 10.99
N LEU A 155 4.00 -5.02 12.11
CA LEU A 155 3.57 -3.72 12.65
C LEU A 155 3.63 -2.63 11.55
N PRO A 156 2.77 -1.59 11.61
CA PRO A 156 2.70 -0.52 10.60
C PRO A 156 3.87 0.45 10.70
N GLU A 157 5.08 -0.09 10.61
CA GLU A 157 6.37 0.60 10.69
C GLU A 157 7.16 0.28 9.42
N VAL A 158 7.82 1.30 8.87
CA VAL A 158 8.55 1.19 7.60
C VAL A 158 9.61 0.08 7.65
N SER A 159 10.42 0.05 8.71
CA SER A 159 11.47 -0.97 8.86
C SER A 159 10.90 -2.39 8.93
N ALA A 160 9.80 -2.58 9.67
CA ALA A 160 9.15 -3.88 9.84
C ALA A 160 8.49 -4.35 8.52
N LEU A 161 7.92 -3.43 7.74
CA LEU A 161 7.42 -3.70 6.39
C LEU A 161 8.53 -4.18 5.46
N LEU A 162 9.64 -3.46 5.40
CA LEU A 162 10.76 -3.82 4.52
C LEU A 162 11.40 -5.16 4.91
N ASP A 163 11.47 -5.47 6.21
CA ASP A 163 11.89 -6.79 6.69
C ASP A 163 10.95 -7.92 6.27
N ALA A 164 9.64 -7.67 6.27
CA ALA A 164 8.68 -8.65 5.78
C ALA A 164 8.81 -8.86 4.26
N ILE A 165 8.91 -7.76 3.49
CA ILE A 165 9.07 -7.83 2.02
C ILE A 165 10.36 -8.54 1.62
N ALA A 166 11.50 -8.18 2.25
CA ALA A 166 12.78 -8.83 1.97
C ALA A 166 12.73 -10.34 2.20
N ARG A 167 12.06 -10.80 3.27
CA ARG A 167 11.86 -12.23 3.55
C ARG A 167 11.01 -12.91 2.48
N ILE A 168 9.92 -12.28 2.03
CA ILE A 168 9.06 -12.83 0.97
C ILE A 168 9.82 -12.95 -0.34
N MET A 169 10.58 -11.91 -0.71
CA MET A 169 11.35 -11.89 -1.94
C MET A 169 12.48 -12.92 -1.95
N ALA A 170 13.08 -13.21 -0.80
CA ALA A 170 14.10 -14.26 -0.68
C ALA A 170 13.56 -15.69 -0.83
N ILE A 171 12.25 -15.91 -0.65
CA ILE A 171 11.59 -17.22 -0.82
C ILE A 171 11.11 -17.42 -2.26
N GLY A 172 10.81 -16.34 -2.97
CA GLY A 172 10.29 -16.34 -4.34
C GLY A 172 11.34 -16.22 -5.44
N SER A 173 12.63 -16.14 -5.09
CA SER A 173 13.79 -16.19 -6.01
C SER A 173 14.36 -17.59 -6.09
#